data_AF-A0A7Y9MSQ2-F1
#
_entry.id   AF-A0A7Y9MSQ2-F1
#
_cell.length_a   1.000
_cell.length_b   1.000
_cell.length_c   1.000
_cell.angle_alpha   90.00
_cell.angle_beta   90.00
_cell.angle_gamma   90.00
#
_symmetry.space_group_name_H-M   'P 1'
#
loop_
_entity.id
_entity.type
_entity.pdbx_description
1 polymer ?
#
loop_
_entity_poly.entity_id
_entity_poly.type
_entity_poly.pdbx_seq_one_letter_code
_entity_poly.pdbx_strand_id
1 'polypeptide(L)'
;MGKAAPATTDATRIAASAPLPRPAQLAALGTVLCLYRAQLGTELMGWNHALRVGAQLGVDSDGLLESLCFYDRQERCCWRLYLLPDSDFVAWDALLSALPAVHSGSADAGVAERLWRRVAGRLSGDSWRARALRLHASDGELAASVASVSPLGASIARRIARLEAAEGEVLVDDCCCARAGLAAARHDPQRPWPLLRL
;
A
#
# COMPACT_ATOMS: atom_id res chain seq x y z
N MET A 1 40.88 10.04 32.31
CA MET A 1 39.61 9.26 32.38
C MET A 1 38.63 9.86 31.37
N GLY A 2 38.23 9.08 30.37
CA GLY A 2 37.63 9.57 29.13
C GLY A 2 36.16 9.97 29.24
N LYS A 3 35.82 11.10 28.63
CA LYS A 3 34.44 11.54 28.38
C LYS A 3 34.06 11.10 26.97
N ALA A 4 33.24 10.05 26.87
CA ALA A 4 32.70 9.56 25.61
C ALA A 4 31.81 10.64 24.97
N ALA A 5 32.14 11.02 23.74
CA ALA A 5 31.28 11.84 22.89
C ALA A 5 30.08 10.99 22.43
N PRO A 6 28.86 11.55 22.35
CA PRO A 6 27.78 10.87 21.65
C PRO A 6 28.17 10.81 20.17
N ALA A 7 28.19 9.60 19.62
CA ALA A 7 28.48 9.35 18.21
C ALA A 7 27.47 10.09 17.34
N THR A 8 27.94 11.14 16.67
CA THR A 8 27.20 11.87 15.65
C THR A 8 26.79 10.90 14.56
N THR A 9 25.48 10.75 14.40
CA THR A 9 24.77 9.98 13.39
C THR A 9 25.44 10.08 12.02
N ASP A 10 25.81 8.94 11.45
CA ASP A 10 26.27 8.80 10.08
C ASP A 10 25.08 9.02 9.13
N ALA A 11 24.69 10.29 8.97
CA ALA A 11 23.58 10.77 8.16
C ALA A 11 23.95 10.90 6.67
N THR A 12 24.96 10.16 6.21
CA THR A 12 25.46 10.26 4.83
C THR A 12 25.47 8.91 4.13
N ARG A 13 24.37 8.15 4.23
CA ARG A 13 24.03 7.28 3.09
C ARG A 13 23.52 8.17 1.98
N ILE A 14 24.43 8.60 1.12
CA ILE A 14 24.12 9.06 -0.24
C ILE A 14 23.25 7.97 -0.85
N ALA A 15 21.93 8.17 -0.85
CA ALA A 15 20.97 7.21 -1.35
C ALA A 15 21.12 7.12 -2.86
N ALA A 16 22.03 6.25 -3.30
CA ALA A 16 22.14 5.84 -4.68
C ALA A 16 20.73 5.48 -5.15
N SER A 17 20.28 6.12 -6.22
CA SER A 17 19.00 5.78 -6.80
C SER A 17 19.05 4.35 -7.29
N ALA A 18 18.24 3.46 -6.73
CA ALA A 18 17.99 2.20 -7.40
C ALA A 18 17.26 2.48 -8.74
N PRO A 19 17.61 1.75 -9.81
CA PRO A 19 16.80 1.76 -11.02
C PRO A 19 15.39 1.28 -10.70
N LEU A 20 14.42 1.71 -11.50
CA LEU A 20 13.03 1.25 -11.34
C LEU A 20 12.94 -0.29 -11.47
N PRO A 21 12.06 -0.94 -10.70
CA PRO A 21 11.82 -2.37 -10.86
C PRO A 21 11.25 -2.65 -12.25
N ARG A 22 11.56 -3.81 -12.84
CA ARG A 22 10.95 -4.21 -14.10
C ARG A 22 9.44 -4.41 -13.91
N PRO A 23 8.60 -4.14 -14.92
CA PRO A 23 7.15 -4.37 -14.83
C PRO A 23 6.78 -5.79 -14.38
N ALA A 24 7.53 -6.82 -14.81
CA ALA A 24 7.34 -8.19 -14.36
C ALA A 24 7.54 -8.38 -12.84
N GLN A 25 8.46 -7.63 -12.22
CA GLN A 25 8.67 -7.68 -10.77
C GLN A 25 7.52 -7.03 -10.01
N LEU A 26 6.96 -5.93 -10.53
CA LEU A 26 5.76 -5.31 -9.96
C LEU A 26 4.51 -6.17 -10.16
N ALA A 27 4.38 -6.82 -11.31
CA ALA A 27 3.29 -7.77 -11.56
C ALA A 27 3.33 -8.98 -10.61
N ALA A 28 4.52 -9.42 -10.21
CA ALA A 28 4.69 -10.51 -9.26
C ALA A 28 4.13 -10.19 -7.86
N LEU A 29 3.96 -8.91 -7.51
CA LEU A 29 3.32 -8.51 -6.25
C LEU A 29 1.83 -8.92 -6.17
N GLY A 30 1.19 -9.19 -7.32
CA GLY A 30 -0.22 -9.50 -7.40
C GLY A 30 -1.08 -8.31 -7.02
N THR A 31 -1.89 -8.45 -5.97
CA THR A 31 -2.81 -7.40 -5.50
C THR A 31 -2.12 -6.47 -4.51
N VAL A 32 -2.15 -5.17 -4.75
CA VAL A 32 -1.54 -4.14 -3.89
C VAL A 32 -2.51 -2.98 -3.68
N LEU A 33 -2.31 -2.21 -2.62
CA LEU A 33 -2.95 -0.90 -2.52
C LEU A 33 -2.08 0.13 -3.24
N CYS A 34 -2.63 0.73 -4.28
CA CYS A 34 -1.99 1.81 -5.01
C CYS A 34 -2.49 3.17 -4.52
N LEU A 35 -1.55 4.06 -4.20
CA LEU A 35 -1.79 5.48 -4.01
C LEU A 35 -1.22 6.25 -5.21
N TYR A 36 -2.04 7.10 -5.82
CA TYR A 36 -1.67 7.95 -6.95
C TYR A 36 -2.21 9.38 -6.79
N ARG A 37 -1.57 10.36 -7.44
CA ARG A 37 -2.04 11.75 -7.39
C ARG A 37 -3.25 11.93 -8.31
N ALA A 38 -4.32 12.53 -7.79
CA ALA A 38 -5.53 12.80 -8.57
C ALA A 38 -5.27 13.64 -9.82
N GLN A 39 -4.30 14.57 -9.76
CA GLN A 39 -3.92 15.44 -10.88
C GLN A 39 -3.33 14.70 -12.07
N LEU A 40 -2.70 13.55 -11.82
CA LEU A 40 -2.11 12.71 -12.87
C LEU A 40 -3.18 11.86 -13.60
N GLY A 41 -4.43 11.84 -13.10
CA GLY A 41 -5.56 11.20 -13.76
C GLY A 41 -5.70 9.73 -13.39
N THR A 42 -4.90 8.84 -13.99
CA THR A 42 -5.03 7.38 -13.83
C THR A 42 -3.99 6.78 -12.91
N GLU A 43 -4.27 5.57 -12.44
CA GLU A 43 -3.51 4.86 -11.42
C GLU A 43 -2.06 4.61 -11.82
N LEU A 44 -1.80 4.41 -13.12
CA LEU A 44 -0.46 4.11 -13.65
C LEU A 44 0.31 5.36 -14.12
N MET A 45 -0.31 6.55 -14.13
CA MET A 45 0.43 7.75 -14.54
C MET A 45 1.57 8.06 -13.58
N GLY A 46 1.41 7.78 -12.28
CA GLY A 46 2.51 7.88 -11.33
C GLY A 46 3.70 6.95 -11.69
N TRP A 47 3.44 5.73 -12.17
CA TRP A 47 4.48 4.82 -12.67
C TRP A 47 5.20 5.38 -13.90
N ASN A 48 4.46 5.88 -14.89
CA ASN A 48 5.03 6.41 -16.14
C ASN A 48 5.91 7.65 -15.93
N HIS A 49 5.67 8.41 -14.86
CA HIS A 49 6.44 9.60 -14.50
C HIS A 49 7.55 9.34 -13.48
N ALA A 50 7.60 8.14 -12.90
CA ALA A 50 8.62 7.79 -11.93
C ALA A 50 9.99 7.69 -12.59
N LEU A 51 11.02 8.11 -11.88
CA LEU A 51 12.43 7.94 -12.25
C LEU A 51 13.21 7.18 -11.19
N ARG A 52 12.71 7.20 -9.95
CA ARG A 52 13.34 6.55 -8.80
C ARG A 52 12.30 5.81 -7.99
N VAL A 53 12.75 4.80 -7.28
CA VAL A 53 11.97 4.08 -6.29
C VAL A 53 12.78 3.93 -4.99
N GLY A 54 12.09 3.85 -3.87
CA GLY A 54 12.67 3.47 -2.60
C GLY A 54 11.67 2.74 -1.72
N ALA A 55 12.19 1.93 -0.81
CA ALA A 55 11.39 1.23 0.18
C ALA A 55 11.24 2.10 1.44
N GLN A 56 10.04 2.17 1.98
CA GLN A 56 9.75 2.90 3.21
C GLN A 56 8.98 2.01 4.17
N LEU A 57 9.48 1.91 5.40
CA LEU A 57 8.81 1.28 6.52
C LEU A 57 8.29 2.38 7.45
N GLY A 58 6.99 2.38 7.69
CA GLY A 58 6.32 3.19 8.69
C GLY A 58 5.82 2.31 9.84
N VAL A 59 5.80 2.86 11.05
CA VAL A 59 5.19 2.20 12.21
C VAL A 59 4.07 3.09 12.70
N ASP A 60 2.88 2.51 12.91
CA ASP A 60 1.78 3.17 13.60
C ASP A 60 1.32 2.33 14.80
N SER A 61 0.27 2.79 15.49
CA SER A 61 -0.31 2.12 16.66
C SER A 61 -0.84 0.71 16.38
N ASP A 62 -1.16 0.41 15.12
CA ASP A 62 -1.78 -0.82 14.65
C ASP A 62 -0.79 -1.68 13.84
N GLY A 63 0.52 -1.35 13.87
CA GLY A 63 1.60 -2.18 13.36
C GLY A 63 2.48 -1.53 12.28
N LEU A 64 3.22 -2.38 11.58
CA LEU A 64 4.12 -1.99 10.49
C LEU A 64 3.34 -1.74 9.20
N LEU A 65 3.72 -0.68 8.48
CA LEU A 65 3.25 -0.35 7.14
C LEU A 65 4.45 -0.30 6.21
N GLU A 66 4.49 -1.20 5.24
CA GLU A 66 5.52 -1.24 4.22
C GLU A 66 5.01 -0.62 2.93
N SER A 67 5.85 0.19 2.31
CA SER A 67 5.50 0.86 1.06
C SER A 67 6.68 0.99 0.11
N LEU A 68 6.38 0.93 -1.18
CA LEU A 68 7.28 1.31 -2.27
C LEU A 68 6.90 2.70 -2.73
N CYS A 69 7.81 3.65 -2.59
CA CYS A 69 7.62 5.05 -2.95
C CYS A 69 8.33 5.36 -4.26
N PHE A 70 7.60 5.89 -5.23
CA PHE A 70 8.14 6.27 -6.53
C PHE A 70 8.16 7.79 -6.67
N TYR A 71 9.25 8.31 -7.23
CA TYR A 71 9.55 9.74 -7.27
C TYR A 71 9.72 10.22 -8.71
N ASP A 72 9.11 11.38 -9.00
CA ASP A 72 9.21 12.05 -10.30
C ASP A 72 10.56 12.79 -10.46
N ARG A 73 10.71 13.49 -11.59
CA ARG A 73 11.90 14.31 -11.88
C ARG A 73 12.11 15.47 -10.90
N GLN A 74 11.06 15.89 -10.20
CA GLN A 74 11.09 16.92 -9.18
C GLN A 74 11.31 16.33 -7.78
N GLU A 75 11.68 15.05 -7.68
CA GLU A 75 11.85 14.29 -6.43
C GLU A 75 10.59 14.24 -5.55
N ARG A 76 9.42 14.48 -6.15
CA ARG A 76 8.14 14.37 -5.45
C ARG A 76 7.63 12.96 -5.57
N CYS A 77 7.13 12.42 -4.46
CA CYS A 77 6.48 11.13 -4.50
C CYS A 77 5.15 11.25 -5.28
N CYS A 78 5.09 10.56 -6.42
CA CYS A 78 3.99 10.62 -7.40
C CYS A 78 3.17 9.32 -7.45
N TRP A 79 3.73 8.23 -6.94
CA TRP A 79 3.10 6.92 -6.89
C TRP A 79 3.58 6.15 -5.67
N ARG A 80 2.69 5.41 -5.01
CA ARG A 80 3.06 4.51 -3.91
C ARG A 80 2.30 3.22 -3.99
N LEU A 81 2.95 2.14 -3.62
CA LEU A 81 2.33 0.84 -3.42
C LEU A 81 2.48 0.47 -1.95
N TYR A 82 1.43 -0.10 -1.35
CA TYR A 82 1.48 -0.67 -0.01
C TYR A 82 1.16 -2.16 -0.07
N LEU A 83 1.83 -2.91 0.80
CA LEU A 83 1.55 -4.32 1.03
C LEU A 83 0.14 -4.48 1.59
N LEU A 84 -0.60 -5.44 1.04
CA LEU A 84 -1.86 -5.94 1.61
C LEU A 84 -1.70 -7.43 1.97
N PRO A 85 -2.57 -7.98 2.83
CA PRO A 85 -2.64 -9.42 3.06
C PRO A 85 -2.88 -10.23 1.77
N ASP A 86 -3.49 -9.59 0.78
CA ASP A 86 -3.80 -10.15 -0.54
C ASP A 86 -2.60 -10.11 -1.52
N SER A 87 -1.49 -9.47 -1.13
CA SER A 87 -0.27 -9.38 -1.93
C SER A 87 0.56 -10.65 -1.85
N ASP A 88 1.39 -10.88 -2.87
CA ASP A 88 2.47 -11.88 -2.77
C ASP A 88 3.60 -11.35 -1.88
N PHE A 89 3.65 -11.83 -0.64
CA PHE A 89 4.64 -11.41 0.34
C PHE A 89 6.08 -11.74 -0.07
N VAL A 90 6.30 -12.86 -0.75
CA VAL A 90 7.67 -13.28 -1.13
C VAL A 90 8.22 -12.37 -2.22
N ALA A 91 7.40 -12.06 -3.23
CA ALA A 91 7.76 -11.10 -4.26
C ALA A 91 7.96 -9.69 -3.68
N TRP A 92 7.13 -9.30 -2.71
CA TRP A 92 7.25 -8.03 -2.00
C TRP A 92 8.56 -7.91 -1.22
N ASP A 93 8.87 -8.89 -0.37
CA ASP A 93 10.08 -8.90 0.45
C ASP A 93 11.36 -8.92 -0.40
N ALA A 94 11.35 -9.66 -1.51
CA ALA A 94 12.46 -9.67 -2.47
C ALA A 94 12.68 -8.29 -3.11
N LEU A 95 11.60 -7.57 -3.46
CA LEU A 95 11.70 -6.20 -3.98
C LEU A 95 12.16 -5.23 -2.91
N LEU A 96 11.59 -5.30 -1.71
CA LEU A 96 11.92 -4.42 -0.60
C LEU A 96 13.40 -4.54 -0.22
N SER A 97 13.93 -5.77 -0.18
CA SER A 97 15.35 -6.07 0.10
C SER A 97 16.31 -5.55 -0.98
N ALA A 98 15.85 -5.43 -2.23
CA ALA A 98 16.66 -4.95 -3.34
C ALA A 98 16.71 -3.42 -3.44
N LEU A 99 15.88 -2.70 -2.68
CA LEU A 99 15.69 -1.26 -2.80
C LEU A 99 16.34 -0.49 -1.65
N PRO A 100 16.80 0.75 -1.91
CA PRO A 100 17.32 1.60 -0.85
C PRO A 100 16.19 1.94 0.12
N ALA A 101 16.47 1.80 1.41
CA ALA A 101 15.61 2.31 2.46
C ALA A 101 15.58 3.84 2.40
N VAL A 102 14.41 4.41 2.15
CA VAL A 102 14.16 5.85 2.17
C VAL A 102 13.57 6.20 3.53
N HIS A 103 14.30 7.03 4.27
CA HIS A 103 13.75 7.66 5.47
C HIS A 103 12.86 8.81 5.02
N SER A 104 11.54 8.65 5.12
CA SER A 104 10.70 9.83 5.04
C SER A 104 10.84 10.62 6.34
N GLY A 105 11.25 11.89 6.24
CA GLY A 105 11.14 12.85 7.35
C GLY A 105 9.69 13.06 7.84
N SER A 106 8.73 12.31 7.30
CA SER A 106 7.33 12.34 7.70
C SER A 106 7.07 11.58 9.01
N ALA A 107 7.89 10.59 9.36
CA ALA A 107 7.75 9.89 10.65
C ALA A 107 8.12 10.80 11.84
N ASP A 108 9.05 11.74 11.63
CA ASP A 108 9.52 12.70 12.64
C ASP A 108 8.73 14.03 12.64
N ALA A 109 7.88 14.23 11.63
CA ALA A 109 7.05 15.42 11.50
C ALA A 109 5.93 15.40 12.55
N GLY A 110 5.86 16.43 13.41
CA GLY A 110 4.84 16.57 14.45
C GLY A 110 3.40 16.49 13.93
N VAL A 111 2.45 16.20 14.83
CA VAL A 111 1.01 16.08 14.52
C VAL A 111 0.48 17.29 13.73
N ALA A 112 0.94 18.50 14.08
CA ALA A 112 0.58 19.73 13.40
C ALA A 112 1.07 19.78 11.95
N GLU A 113 2.31 19.37 11.67
CA GLU A 113 2.89 19.30 10.33
C GLU A 113 2.11 18.34 9.42
N ARG A 114 1.68 17.20 9.98
CA ARG A 114 0.84 16.22 9.27
C ARG A 114 -0.53 16.79 8.94
N LEU A 115 -1.13 17.55 9.85
CA LEU A 115 -2.41 18.21 9.63
C LEU A 115 -2.28 19.33 8.58
N TRP A 116 -1.21 20.13 8.65
CA TRP A 116 -0.94 21.18 7.66
C TRP A 116 -0.70 20.62 6.27
N ARG A 117 0.07 19.54 6.12
CA ARG A 117 0.24 18.86 4.82
C ARG A 117 -1.09 18.31 4.29
N ARG A 118 -1.96 17.81 5.16
CA ARG A 118 -3.31 17.35 4.78
C ARG A 118 -4.18 18.49 4.28
N VAL A 119 -4.09 19.67 4.89
CA VAL A 119 -4.84 20.86 4.46
C VAL A 119 -4.24 21.45 3.18
N ALA A 120 -2.92 21.60 3.11
CA ALA A 120 -2.21 22.11 1.94
C ALA A 120 -2.43 21.23 0.70
N GLY A 121 -2.38 19.90 0.85
CA GLY A 121 -2.64 18.97 -0.24
C GLY A 121 -4.06 19.07 -0.81
N ARG A 122 -5.06 19.31 0.05
CA ARG A 122 -6.45 19.54 -0.39
C ARG A 122 -6.62 20.86 -1.14
N LEU A 123 -5.92 21.91 -0.71
CA LEU A 123 -5.99 23.23 -1.35
C LEU A 123 -5.22 23.28 -2.68
N SER A 124 -4.10 22.57 -2.80
CA SER A 124 -3.28 22.51 -4.01
C SER A 124 -3.81 21.55 -5.08
N GLY A 125 -4.92 20.84 -4.80
CA GLY A 125 -5.45 19.78 -5.66
C GLY A 125 -4.55 18.54 -5.74
N ASP A 126 -3.53 18.46 -4.89
CA ASP A 126 -2.48 17.43 -4.89
C ASP A 126 -2.91 16.24 -4.01
N SER A 127 -4.21 15.91 -4.03
CA SER A 127 -4.78 14.87 -3.19
C SER A 127 -4.39 13.47 -3.69
N TRP A 128 -4.15 12.59 -2.74
CA TRP A 128 -3.93 11.17 -3.02
C TRP A 128 -5.27 10.48 -3.27
N ARG A 129 -5.26 9.53 -4.20
CA ARG A 129 -6.33 8.55 -4.38
C ARG A 129 -5.79 7.17 -4.09
N ALA A 130 -6.59 6.37 -3.40
CA ALA A 130 -6.28 4.99 -3.03
C ALA A 130 -7.16 4.03 -3.83
N ARG A 131 -6.55 2.99 -4.39
CA ARG A 131 -7.25 1.92 -5.11
C ARG A 131 -6.51 0.60 -4.99
N ALA A 132 -7.26 -0.47 -4.70
CA ALA A 132 -6.71 -1.82 -4.78
C ALA A 132 -6.58 -2.24 -6.25
N LEU A 133 -5.38 -2.61 -6.65
CA LEU A 133 -5.05 -2.99 -8.01
C LEU A 133 -4.37 -4.34 -8.02
N ARG A 134 -4.67 -5.13 -9.05
CA ARG A 134 -3.82 -6.24 -9.46
C ARG A 134 -2.93 -5.77 -10.58
N LEU A 135 -1.62 -5.90 -10.39
CA LEU A 135 -0.62 -5.52 -11.37
C LEU A 135 -0.36 -6.68 -12.33
N HIS A 136 -0.18 -6.36 -13.60
CA HIS A 136 0.09 -7.32 -14.66
C HIS A 136 1.22 -6.78 -15.53
N ALA A 137 1.98 -7.66 -16.17
CA ALA A 137 2.97 -7.28 -17.16
C ALA A 137 2.60 -7.92 -18.51
N SER A 138 2.54 -7.12 -19.56
CA SER A 138 2.35 -7.57 -20.95
C SER A 138 3.37 -6.88 -21.83
N ASP A 139 4.11 -7.64 -22.64
CA ASP A 139 5.09 -7.10 -23.60
C ASP A 139 6.13 -6.13 -23.00
N GLY A 140 6.46 -6.31 -21.72
CA GLY A 140 7.39 -5.46 -20.99
C GLY A 140 6.78 -4.16 -20.47
N GLU A 141 5.49 -3.93 -20.64
CA GLU A 141 4.74 -2.81 -20.05
C GLU A 141 3.98 -3.22 -18.80
N LEU A 142 3.77 -2.26 -17.90
CA LEU A 142 2.97 -2.47 -16.69
C LEU A 142 1.51 -2.12 -16.98
N ALA A 143 0.62 -3.04 -16.65
CA ALA A 143 -0.83 -2.83 -16.67
C ALA A 143 -1.42 -3.07 -15.29
N ALA A 144 -2.63 -2.57 -15.05
CA ALA A 144 -3.34 -2.75 -13.80
C ALA A 144 -4.83 -2.96 -14.04
N SER A 145 -5.42 -3.85 -13.26
CA SER A 145 -6.87 -4.01 -13.17
C SER A 145 -7.32 -3.69 -11.74
N VAL A 146 -8.53 -3.16 -11.58
CA VAL A 146 -9.12 -3.02 -10.23
C VAL A 146 -9.26 -4.41 -9.60
N ALA A 147 -8.84 -4.54 -8.34
CA ALA A 147 -8.93 -5.78 -7.60
C ALA A 147 -9.96 -5.65 -6.47
N SER A 148 -10.72 -6.73 -6.24
CA SER A 148 -11.35 -6.97 -4.95
C SER A 148 -10.32 -7.54 -3.98
N VAL A 149 -10.45 -7.19 -2.70
CA VAL A 149 -9.55 -7.66 -1.63
C VAL A 149 -10.34 -8.30 -0.51
N SER A 150 -9.69 -9.14 0.28
CA SER A 150 -10.24 -9.71 1.50
C SER A 150 -10.78 -8.62 2.46
N PRO A 151 -11.73 -8.96 3.36
CA PRO A 151 -12.20 -8.01 4.38
C PRO A 151 -11.08 -7.41 5.24
N LEU A 152 -10.03 -8.20 5.52
CA LEU A 152 -8.85 -7.73 6.23
C LEU A 152 -8.04 -6.74 5.40
N GLY A 153 -7.79 -7.05 4.12
CA GLY A 153 -7.15 -6.14 3.16
C GLY A 153 -7.91 -4.83 3.02
N ALA A 154 -9.25 -4.87 2.95
CA ALA A 154 -10.09 -3.67 2.92
C ALA A 154 -10.03 -2.84 4.20
N SER A 155 -9.89 -3.48 5.36
CA SER A 155 -9.70 -2.78 6.64
C SER A 155 -8.36 -2.03 6.68
N ILE A 156 -7.27 -2.71 6.31
CA ILE A 156 -5.92 -2.15 6.24
C ILE A 156 -5.86 -1.03 5.20
N ALA A 157 -6.45 -1.24 4.02
CA ALA A 157 -6.46 -0.23 2.97
C ALA A 157 -7.21 1.05 3.39
N ARG A 158 -8.35 0.92 4.08
CA ARG A 158 -9.07 2.07 4.66
C ARG A 158 -8.24 2.78 5.74
N ARG A 159 -7.47 2.03 6.54
CA ARG A 159 -6.54 2.61 7.53
C ARG A 159 -5.46 3.44 6.83
N ILE A 160 -4.77 2.87 5.85
CA ILE A 160 -3.73 3.56 5.07
C ILE A 160 -4.29 4.80 4.38
N ALA A 161 -5.46 4.70 3.74
CA ALA A 161 -6.10 5.84 3.10
C ALA A 161 -6.37 6.99 4.08
N ARG A 162 -6.83 6.70 5.32
CA ARG A 162 -6.99 7.73 6.36
C ARG A 162 -5.67 8.36 6.80
N LEU A 163 -4.61 7.56 6.96
CA LEU A 163 -3.28 8.04 7.35
C LEU A 163 -2.72 9.00 6.30
N GLU A 164 -2.78 8.59 5.03
CA GLU A 164 -2.27 9.34 3.87
C GLU A 164 -3.23 10.43 3.38
N ALA A 165 -4.39 10.58 4.02
CA ALA A 165 -5.47 11.46 3.58
C ALA A 165 -5.90 11.23 2.12
N ALA A 166 -5.84 9.98 1.68
CA ALA A 166 -6.22 9.56 0.35
C ALA A 166 -7.72 9.30 0.25
N GLU A 167 -8.30 9.62 -0.89
CA GLU A 167 -9.71 9.36 -1.22
C GLU A 167 -9.84 8.07 -2.04
N GLY A 168 -10.95 7.36 -1.90
CA GLY A 168 -11.25 6.17 -2.71
C GLY A 168 -11.87 5.05 -1.91
N GLU A 169 -12.58 4.17 -2.62
CA GLU A 169 -13.18 2.97 -2.07
C GLU A 169 -12.47 1.74 -2.62
N VAL A 170 -12.35 0.73 -1.77
CA VAL A 170 -11.72 -0.55 -2.08
C VAL A 170 -12.81 -1.61 -2.16
N LEU A 171 -12.86 -2.32 -3.27
CA LEU A 171 -13.81 -3.41 -3.48
C LEU A 171 -13.47 -4.56 -2.54
N VAL A 172 -14.47 -5.06 -1.81
CA VAL A 172 -14.31 -6.19 -0.90
C VAL A 172 -14.77 -7.45 -1.61
N ASP A 173 -13.93 -8.47 -1.63
CA ASP A 173 -14.34 -9.82 -1.98
C ASP A 173 -14.96 -10.46 -0.74
N ASP A 174 -16.27 -10.64 -0.77
CA ASP A 174 -16.96 -11.49 0.19
C ASP A 174 -16.57 -12.94 -0.12
N CYS A 175 -15.45 -13.40 0.46
CA CYS A 175 -15.00 -14.78 0.33
C CYS A 175 -16.19 -15.75 0.44
N CYS A 176 -16.24 -16.76 -0.43
CA CYS A 176 -17.28 -17.80 -0.41
C CYS A 176 -17.54 -18.37 1.00
N CYS A 177 -16.53 -18.41 1.88
CA CYS A 177 -16.65 -18.83 3.28
C CYS A 177 -17.54 -17.91 4.14
N ALA A 178 -17.47 -16.59 3.97
CA ALA A 178 -18.33 -15.64 4.67
C ALA A 178 -19.77 -15.73 4.14
N ARG A 179 -19.93 -15.89 2.82
CA ARG A 179 -21.24 -16.13 2.18
C ARG A 179 -21.88 -17.45 2.63
N ALA A 180 -21.09 -18.52 2.76
CA ALA A 180 -21.54 -19.81 3.29
C ALA A 180 -21.89 -19.73 4.78
N GLY A 181 -21.12 -19.00 5.59
CA GLY A 181 -21.42 -18.74 7.01
C GLY A 181 -22.72 -17.96 7.20
N LEU A 182 -22.94 -16.91 6.40
CA LEU A 182 -24.20 -16.17 6.39
C LEU A 182 -25.38 -17.01 5.88
N ALA A 183 -25.17 -17.89 4.91
CA ALA A 183 -26.20 -18.84 4.44
C ALA A 183 -26.53 -19.91 5.50
N ALA A 184 -25.53 -20.42 6.22
CA ALA A 184 -25.71 -21.36 7.32
C ALA A 184 -26.42 -20.71 8.52
N ALA A 185 -26.09 -19.47 8.87
CA ALA A 185 -26.77 -18.72 9.93
C ALA A 185 -28.23 -18.38 9.59
N ARG A 186 -28.58 -18.32 8.29
CA ARG A 186 -29.97 -18.19 7.81
C ARG A 186 -30.71 -19.52 7.76
N HIS A 187 -30.02 -20.65 7.89
CA HIS A 187 -30.64 -21.97 7.99
C HIS A 187 -30.99 -22.23 9.46
N ASP A 188 -32.27 -22.07 9.79
CA ASP A 188 -32.83 -22.33 11.12
C ASP A 188 -32.55 -23.79 11.58
N PRO A 189 -31.89 -24.01 12.73
CA PRO A 189 -31.62 -25.34 13.27
C PRO A 189 -32.87 -26.07 13.80
N GLN A 190 -34.07 -25.49 13.74
CA GLN A 190 -35.31 -26.12 14.23
C GLN A 190 -36.04 -27.05 13.24
N ARG A 191 -35.36 -27.63 12.24
CA ARG A 191 -35.95 -28.76 11.50
C ARG A 191 -35.75 -30.07 12.29
N PRO A 192 -36.81 -30.70 12.84
CA PRO A 192 -36.69 -32.02 13.45
C PRO A 192 -36.37 -33.04 12.35
N TRP A 193 -35.34 -33.84 12.59
CA TRP A 193 -34.91 -34.94 11.73
C TRP A 193 -36.06 -35.94 11.51
N PRO A 194 -36.24 -36.48 10.29
CA PRO A 194 -37.24 -37.52 10.08
C PRO A 194 -36.78 -38.78 10.81
N LEU A 195 -37.57 -39.21 11.80
CA LEU A 195 -37.40 -40.50 12.47
C LEU A 195 -37.58 -41.61 11.43
N LEU A 196 -36.48 -42.27 11.06
CA LEU A 196 -36.53 -43.56 10.37
C LEU A 196 -37.18 -44.57 11.32
N ARG A 197 -38.43 -44.97 11.03
CA ARG A 197 -39.06 -46.12 11.67
C ARG A 197 -38.48 -47.38 11.01
N LEU A 198 -37.79 -48.19 11.81
CA LEU A 198 -37.55 -49.60 11.54
C LEU A 198 -38.83 -50.40 11.84
#